data_AF-A0A831NV07-F1
#
_entry.id   AF-A0A831NV07-F1
#
_cell.length_a   1.000
_cell.length_b   1.000
_cell.length_c   1.000
_cell.angle_alpha   90.00
_cell.angle_beta   90.00
_cell.angle_gamma   90.00
#
_symmetry.space_group_name_H-M   'P 1'
#
loop_
_entity.id
_entity.type
_entity.pdbx_description
1 polymer ?
#
loop_
_entity_poly.entity_id
_entity_poly.type
_entity_poly.pdbx_seq_one_letter_code
_entity_poly.pdbx_strand_id
1 'polypeptide(L)' 'MEPKFLICTECNEEFVFTVQAQEYFAERGYSEDPKRCKFCHTKYKKGQRSEKLQEQAEIHYTD' A
#
# COMPACT_ATOMS: atom_id res chain seq x y z
N MET A 1 15.92 -14.58 -8.02
CA MET A 1 15.96 -13.27 -7.33
C MET A 1 16.11 -13.54 -5.84
N GLU A 2 16.76 -12.67 -5.08
CA GLU A 2 16.95 -12.84 -3.63
C GLU A 2 16.02 -11.89 -2.85
N PRO A 3 15.58 -12.27 -1.63
CA PRO A 3 14.80 -11.38 -0.79
C PRO A 3 15.63 -10.15 -0.39
N LYS A 4 14.98 -8.99 -0.32
CA LYS A 4 15.62 -7.74 0.09
C LYS A 4 14.99 -7.24 1.38
N PHE A 5 15.78 -6.63 2.25
CA PHE A 5 15.29 -5.95 3.44
C PHE A 5 15.20 -4.45 3.13
N LEU A 6 14.03 -3.86 3.38
CA LEU A 6 13.73 -2.46 3.11
C LEU A 6 13.25 -1.78 4.39
N ILE A 7 13.47 -0.47 4.50
CA ILE A 7 13.03 0.33 5.64
C ILE A 7 11.74 1.06 5.26
N CYS A 8 10.71 0.92 6.08
CA CYS A 8 9.45 1.62 5.88
C CYS A 8 9.60 3.12 6.14
N THR A 9 9.24 3.97 5.19
CA THR A 9 9.35 5.43 5.35
C THR A 9 8.37 6.05 6.35
N GLU A 10 7.40 5.28 6.85
CA GLU A 10 6.38 5.76 7.80
C GLU A 10 6.70 5.34 9.24
N CYS A 11 6.96 4.05 9.48
CA CYS A 11 7.24 3.53 10.82
C CYS A 11 8.73 3.32 11.10
N ASN A 12 9.61 3.49 10.10
CA ASN A 12 11.04 3.23 10.17
C ASN A 12 11.43 1.80 10.59
N GLU A 13 10.49 0.85 10.48
CA GLU A 13 10.76 -0.56 10.72
C GLU A 13 11.29 -1.23 9.45
N GLU A 14 12.20 -2.19 9.63
CA GLU A 14 12.68 -3.06 8.57
C GLU A 14 11.60 -4.09 8.20
N PHE A 15 11.41 -4.34 6.91
CA PHE A 15 10.52 -5.38 6.40
C PHE A 15 11.14 -6.09 5.20
N VAL A 16 10.71 -7.33 4.98
CA VAL A 16 11.22 -8.18 3.92
C VAL A 16 10.40 -8.01 2.65
N PHE A 17 11.07 -7.62 1.57
CA PHE A 17 10.56 -7.71 0.21
C PHE A 17 10.94 -9.08 -0.36
N THR A 18 10.06 -10.06 -0.13
CA THR A 18 10.26 -11.46 -0.51
C THR A 18 10.28 -11.64 -2.03
N VAL A 19 10.85 -12.75 -2.50
CA VAL A 19 10.90 -13.10 -3.93
C VAL A 19 9.49 -13.13 -4.54
N GLN A 20 8.53 -13.75 -3.85
CA GLN A 20 7.13 -13.77 -4.30
C GLN A 20 6.53 -12.36 -4.41
N ALA A 21 6.88 -11.44 -3.51
CA ALA A 21 6.41 -10.07 -3.60
C ALA A 21 7.06 -9.33 -4.77
N GLN A 22 8.33 -9.59 -5.08
CA GLN A 22 9.02 -9.04 -6.24
C GLN A 22 8.41 -9.53 -7.55
N GLU A 23 8.09 -10.82 -7.65
CA GLU A 23 7.37 -11.41 -8.79
C GLU A 23 6.00 -10.76 -8.97
N TYR A 24 5.22 -10.62 -7.90
CA TYR A 24 3.94 -9.91 -7.94
C TYR A 24 4.08 -8.46 -8.42
N PHE A 25 5.15 -7.77 -8.01
CA PHE A 25 5.41 -6.41 -8.45
C PHE A 25 5.77 -6.35 -9.94
N ALA A 26 6.63 -7.26 -10.40
CA ALA A 26 7.04 -7.36 -11.80
C ALA A 26 5.87 -7.72 -12.73
N GLU A 27 5.01 -8.66 -12.36
CA GLU A 27 3.81 -9.04 -13.13
C GLU A 27 2.82 -7.87 -13.29
N ARG A 28 2.79 -6.97 -12.31
CA ARG A 28 1.95 -5.76 -12.35
C ARG A 28 2.61 -4.61 -13.11
N GLY A 29 3.86 -4.76 -13.55
CA GLY A 29 4.63 -3.71 -14.21
C GLY A 29 5.15 -2.63 -13.26
N TYR A 30 5.27 -2.91 -11.96
CA TYR A 30 5.90 -1.99 -11.02
C TYR A 30 7.43 -2.09 -11.13
N SER A 31 8.08 -0.98 -11.48
CA SER A 31 9.53 -0.87 -11.58
C SER A 31 10.21 -0.40 -10.30
N GLU A 32 9.44 0.08 -9.31
CA GLU A 32 9.95 0.58 -8.04
C GLU A 32 9.70 -0.40 -6.89
N ASP A 33 10.64 -0.44 -5.95
CA ASP A 33 10.53 -1.20 -4.71
C ASP A 33 9.51 -0.54 -3.74
N PRO A 34 8.81 -1.31 -2.91
CA PRO A 34 7.84 -0.77 -1.96
C PRO A 34 8.52 0.12 -0.91
N LYS A 35 8.01 1.34 -0.74
CA LYS A 35 8.54 2.32 0.24
C LYS A 35 7.92 2.17 1.64
N ARG A 36 6.78 1.46 1.74
CA ARG A 36 6.02 1.27 2.99
C ARG A 36 5.79 -0.21 3.25
N CYS A 37 5.89 -0.62 4.51
CA CYS A 37 5.54 -1.97 4.91
C CYS A 37 4.04 -2.24 4.70
N LYS A 38 3.66 -3.53 4.65
CA LYS A 38 2.27 -3.97 4.42
C LYS A 38 1.27 -3.32 5.39
N PHE A 39 1.68 -3.14 6.65
CA PHE A 39 0.85 -2.53 7.69
C PHE A 39 0.56 -1.05 7.41
N CYS A 40 1.60 -0.24 7.18
CA CYS A 40 1.45 1.18 6.86
C CYS A 40 0.72 1.39 5.52
N HIS A 41 1.02 0.56 4.51
CA HIS A 41 0.28 0.59 3.24
C HIS A 41 -1.22 0.30 3.43
N THR A 42 -1.56 -0.68 4.26
CA THR A 42 -2.97 -1.01 4.55
C THR A 42 -3.66 0.09 5.36
N LYS A 43 -2.97 0.68 6.35
CA LYS A 43 -3.48 1.82 7.12
C LYS A 43 -3.78 3.03 6.22
N TYR A 44 -2.85 3.39 5.34
CA TYR A 44 -3.03 4.46 4.36
C TYR A 44 -4.26 4.21 3.48
N LYS A 45 -4.38 3.00 2.91
CA LYS A 45 -5.52 2.62 2.07
C LYS A 45 -6.86 2.63 2.82
N LYS A 46 -6.87 2.27 4.11
CA LYS A 46 -8.08 2.35 4.95
C LYS A 46 -8.52 3.79 5.17
N GLY A 47 -7.60 4.72 5.46
CA GLY A 47 -7.90 6.14 5.61
C GLY A 47 -8.52 6.76 4.35
N GLN A 48 -8.03 6.40 3.17
CA GLN A 48 -8.60 6.90 1.91
C GLN A 48 -9.99 6.33 1.57
N ARG A 49 -10.32 5.13 2.07
CA ARG A 49 -11.64 4.52 1.83
C ARG A 49 -12.74 5.18 2.67
N SER A 50 -12.42 5.65 3.88
CA SER A 50 -13.40 6.37 4.71
C SER A 50 -13.84 7.68 4.07
N GLU A 51 -12.91 8.45 3.49
CA GLU A 51 -13.22 9.73 2.84
C GLU A 51 -14.09 9.54 1.59
N LYS A 52 -13.75 8.57 0.72
CA LYS A 52 -14.55 8.29 -0.48
C LYS A 52 -15.96 7.77 -0.19
N LEU A 53 -16.15 7.01 0.88
CA LEU A 53 -17.48 6.54 1.29
C LEU A 53 -18.33 7.69 1.86
N GLN A 54 -17.72 8.61 2.60
CA GLN A 54 -18.41 9.78 3.13
C GLN A 54 -18.86 10.72 2.02
N GLU A 55 -17.97 11.05 1.08
CA GLU A 55 -18.31 11.94 -0.04
C GLU A 55 -19.37 11.31 -0.98
N GLN A 56 -19.29 10.00 -1.26
CA GLN A 56 -20.32 9.31 -2.04
C GLN A 56 -21.66 9.22 -1.31
N ALA A 57 -21.66 9.05 0.02
CA ALA A 57 -22.88 9.06 0.80
C ALA A 57 -23.50 10.46 0.81
N GLU A 58 -22.72 11.52 1.00
CA GLU A 58 -23.21 12.90 0.94
C GLU A 58 -23.85 13.21 -0.42
N ILE A 59 -23.20 12.85 -1.54
CA ILE A 59 -23.74 13.08 -2.89
C ILE A 59 -25.08 12.33 -3.11
N HIS A 60 -25.24 11.12 -2.58
CA HIS A 60 -26.46 10.32 -2.74
C HIS A 60 -27.65 10.81 -1.89
N TYR A 61 -27.41 11.52 -0.79
CA TYR A 61 -28.48 12.03 0.08
C TYR A 61 -28.91 13.47 -0.25
N THR A 62 -28.22 14.14 -1.19
CA THR A 62 -28.55 15.50 -1.65
C THR A 62 -29.37 15.56 -2.95
N ASP A 63 -30.00 14.45 -3.36
CA ASP A 63 -30.93 14.38 -4.52
C ASP A 63 -32.41 14.46 -4.08
#